data_AF-A0A0C2MHE6-F1
#
_entry.id   AF-A0A0C2MHE6-F1
#
_cell.length_a   1.000
_cell.length_b   1.000
_cell.length_c   1.000
_cell.angle_alpha   90.00
_cell.angle_beta   90.00
_cell.angle_gamma   90.00
#
_symmetry.space_group_name_H-M   'P 1'
#
loop_
_entity.id
_entity.type
_entity.pdbx_description
1 polymer ?
#
loop_
_entity_poly.entity_id
_entity_poly.type
_entity_poly.pdbx_seq_one_letter_code
_entity_poly.pdbx_strand_id
1 'polypeptide(L)'
;MVLFLSPLASNAVNKGRKNKVPSKKQSTSISVNKSIDPPFNYSKFLKEWKKSYISQKEMMLFIFQYANSGMLRRRKVPKYVDFRNYLIDSNLFQLNVLENIRSIGQNEMMRKSLMEYVQKVIHRNQNPKECRNIDVIVYDPQPICGFGCQIHHIAYCLTTALGEGKPLVVKPSRWHEFNSIFDLIMPLSETCRYDMINTHQLRVKSIDVTYDYQVKEFLPQAFPDNIRKQIEEFHTDPFLWWIGQIIMYILRLKPHILKRLKPIEFTSPIVG
;
A
#
# COMPACT_ATOMS: atom_id res chain seq x y z
N MET A 1 -13.61 32.35 -0.63
CA MET A 1 -12.26 32.57 -1.15
C MET A 1 -11.33 32.70 0.05
N VAL A 2 -10.78 31.57 0.53
CA VAL A 2 -9.78 31.53 1.58
C VAL A 2 -8.59 30.79 0.97
N LEU A 3 -7.49 31.53 0.89
CA LEU A 3 -6.25 31.17 0.23
C LEU A 3 -5.52 30.09 1.05
N PHE A 4 -5.04 29.06 0.35
CA PHE A 4 -4.08 28.09 0.86
C PHE A 4 -2.77 28.82 1.20
N LEU A 5 -2.42 28.83 2.48
CA LEU A 5 -1.09 29.16 2.98
C LEU A 5 -0.25 27.87 3.07
N SER A 6 1.00 28.01 2.64
CA SER A 6 2.08 27.03 2.56
C SER A 6 2.33 26.25 3.85
N PRO A 7 2.91 25.03 3.80
CA PRO A 7 3.27 24.31 5.01
C PRO A 7 4.55 24.91 5.62
N LEU A 8 4.37 25.60 6.76
CA LEU A 8 5.45 25.94 7.69
C LEU A 8 5.96 24.67 8.37
N ALA A 9 7.27 24.48 8.30
CA ALA A 9 8.00 23.51 9.11
C ALA A 9 7.62 23.67 10.60
N SER A 10 7.06 22.61 11.18
CA SER A 10 6.81 22.58 12.63
C SER A 10 7.99 21.96 13.35
N ASN A 11 8.63 22.78 14.18
CA ASN A 11 9.63 22.40 15.16
C ASN A 11 9.04 21.38 16.15
N ALA A 12 9.72 20.25 16.29
CA ALA A 12 9.44 19.26 17.31
C ALA A 12 9.80 19.83 18.70
N VAL A 13 8.79 20.11 19.52
CA VAL A 13 8.96 20.36 20.96
C VAL A 13 8.83 19.03 21.69
N ASN A 14 9.97 18.56 22.18
CA ASN A 14 10.13 17.37 22.97
C ASN A 14 9.61 17.62 24.41
N LYS A 15 8.49 17.02 24.80
CA LYS A 15 8.11 16.88 26.21
C LYS A 15 7.96 15.41 26.55
N GLY A 16 8.96 14.90 27.25
CA GLY A 16 9.02 13.52 27.71
C GLY A 16 7.95 13.22 28.75
N ARG A 17 7.35 12.02 28.62
CA ARG A 17 6.73 11.32 29.73
C ARG A 17 7.24 9.88 29.69
N LYS A 18 8.12 9.56 30.64
CA LYS A 18 8.67 8.21 30.86
C LYS A 18 7.55 7.33 31.41
N ASN A 19 7.22 6.25 30.70
CA ASN A 19 6.65 5.04 31.31
C ASN A 19 7.47 3.85 30.85
N LYS A 20 8.10 3.17 31.83
CA LYS A 20 8.91 1.97 31.65
C LYS A 20 8.00 0.75 31.50
N VAL A 21 8.16 -0.01 30.42
CA VAL A 21 7.81 -1.43 30.33
C VAL A 21 8.95 -2.12 29.57
N PRO A 22 9.46 -3.29 30.02
CA PRO A 22 10.71 -3.84 29.52
C PRO A 22 10.48 -4.61 28.21
N SER A 23 10.89 -4.02 27.09
CA SER A 23 10.97 -4.70 25.79
C SER A 23 12.34 -5.38 25.66
N LYS A 24 12.33 -6.72 25.60
CA LYS A 24 13.47 -7.50 25.08
C LYS A 24 13.66 -7.12 23.61
N LYS A 25 14.60 -6.22 23.34
CA LYS A 25 15.07 -5.93 21.97
C LYS A 25 15.93 -7.11 21.48
N GLN A 26 15.33 -7.99 20.68
CA GLN A 26 16.08 -8.70 19.65
C GLN A 26 16.00 -7.87 18.38
N SER A 27 16.94 -6.92 18.23
CA SER A 27 17.16 -6.22 16.97
C SER A 27 18.08 -7.06 16.09
N THR A 28 17.52 -8.03 15.38
CA THR A 28 18.20 -8.61 14.23
C THR A 28 18.07 -7.61 13.08
N SER A 29 19.12 -6.82 12.84
CA SER A 29 19.25 -5.99 11.66
C SER A 29 19.24 -6.89 10.43
N ILE A 30 18.20 -6.78 9.61
CA ILE A 30 18.06 -7.59 8.39
C ILE A 30 18.94 -6.97 7.31
N SER A 31 20.03 -7.66 6.95
CA SER A 31 20.86 -7.30 5.82
C SER A 31 20.16 -7.69 4.52
N VAL A 32 19.30 -6.80 4.02
CA VAL A 32 19.02 -6.79 2.58
C VAL A 32 20.33 -6.38 1.91
N ASN A 33 20.84 -7.20 1.00
CA ASN A 33 22.07 -6.93 0.26
C ASN A 33 22.06 -5.47 -0.21
N LYS A 34 23.08 -4.69 0.16
CA LYS A 34 23.33 -3.36 -0.41
C LYS A 34 23.65 -3.55 -1.89
N SER A 35 22.64 -3.68 -2.74
CA SER A 35 22.78 -3.39 -4.15
C SER A 35 23.00 -1.88 -4.26
N ILE A 36 24.09 -1.50 -4.89
CA ILE A 36 24.42 -0.10 -5.14
C ILE A 36 23.39 0.40 -6.15
N ASP A 37 22.42 1.18 -5.69
CA ASP A 37 21.46 1.83 -6.56
C ASP A 37 22.21 2.68 -7.60
N PRO A 38 21.73 2.73 -8.85
CA PRO A 38 22.30 3.62 -9.83
C PRO A 38 22.30 5.05 -9.27
N PRO A 39 23.40 5.82 -9.46
CA PRO A 39 23.52 7.13 -8.86
C PRO A 39 22.39 8.03 -9.33
N PHE A 40 21.73 8.70 -8.38
CA PHE A 40 20.64 9.63 -8.66
C PHE A 40 21.07 10.66 -9.72
N ASN A 41 20.30 10.77 -10.80
CA ASN A 41 20.64 11.67 -11.89
C ASN A 41 20.24 13.12 -11.54
N TYR A 42 21.10 13.77 -10.77
CA TYR A 42 20.88 15.13 -10.27
C TYR A 42 20.71 16.15 -11.40
N SER A 43 21.45 16.01 -12.50
CA SER A 43 21.34 16.90 -13.67
C SER A 43 19.97 16.79 -14.33
N LYS A 44 19.47 15.57 -14.55
CA LYS A 44 18.12 15.33 -15.09
C LYS A 44 17.04 15.83 -14.13
N PHE A 45 17.19 15.58 -12.83
CA PHE A 45 16.27 16.09 -11.81
C PHE A 45 16.20 17.62 -11.84
N LEU A 46 17.33 18.32 -11.76
CA LEU A 46 17.36 19.78 -11.78
C LEU A 46 16.75 20.37 -13.05
N LYS A 47 16.94 19.71 -14.19
CA LYS A 47 16.34 20.12 -15.46
C LYS A 47 14.81 20.08 -15.40
N GLU A 48 14.23 18.96 -14.93
CA GLU A 48 12.77 18.84 -14.80
C GLU A 48 12.21 19.72 -13.69
N TRP A 49 12.91 19.82 -12.55
CA TRP A 49 12.55 20.71 -11.45
C TRP A 49 12.48 22.17 -11.91
N LYS A 50 13.45 22.65 -12.70
CA LYS A 50 13.45 24.01 -13.24
C LYS A 50 12.25 24.27 -14.15
N LYS A 51 11.82 23.28 -14.95
CA LYS A 51 10.60 23.40 -15.77
C LYS A 51 9.35 23.54 -14.90
N SER A 52 9.25 22.74 -13.83
CA SER A 52 8.13 22.82 -12.87
C SER A 52 8.08 24.20 -12.22
N TYR A 53 9.23 24.68 -11.72
CA TYR A 53 9.35 26.02 -11.12
C TYR A 53 8.93 27.15 -12.08
N ILE A 54 9.44 27.13 -13.32
CA ILE A 54 9.09 28.13 -14.33
C ILE A 54 7.59 28.06 -14.65
N SER A 55 7.04 26.86 -14.86
CA SER A 55 5.62 26.70 -15.16
C SER A 55 4.73 27.22 -14.04
N GLN A 56 5.10 26.96 -12.77
CA GLN A 56 4.35 27.46 -11.62
C GLN A 56 4.41 28.99 -11.53
N LYS A 57 5.58 29.59 -11.80
CA LYS A 57 5.75 31.04 -11.87
C LYS A 57 4.89 31.66 -12.97
N GLU A 58 4.91 31.10 -14.19
CA GLU A 58 4.10 31.60 -15.31
C GLU A 58 2.61 31.49 -15.03
N MET A 59 2.16 30.36 -14.43
CA MET A 59 0.76 30.18 -14.03
C MET A 59 0.35 31.24 -13.00
N MET A 60 1.20 31.55 -12.03
CA MET A 60 0.93 32.58 -11.02
C MET A 60 0.86 33.98 -11.65
N LEU A 61 1.80 34.34 -12.54
CA LEU A 61 1.79 35.61 -13.28
C LEU A 61 0.55 35.74 -14.16
N PHE A 62 0.15 34.66 -14.84
CA PHE A 62 -1.06 34.61 -15.65
C PHE A 62 -2.32 34.81 -14.81
N ILE A 63 -2.43 34.12 -13.67
CA ILE A 63 -3.53 34.33 -12.71
C ILE A 63 -3.55 35.79 -12.25
N PHE A 64 -2.43 36.37 -11.86
CA PHE A 64 -2.38 37.78 -11.45
C PHE A 64 -2.81 38.75 -12.55
N GLN A 65 -2.41 38.50 -13.80
CA GLN A 65 -2.73 39.36 -14.93
C GLN A 65 -4.21 39.28 -15.34
N TYR A 66 -4.82 38.09 -15.25
CA TYR A 66 -6.14 37.83 -15.86
C TYR A 66 -7.26 37.53 -14.86
N ALA A 67 -6.97 37.10 -13.63
CA ALA A 67 -8.00 36.74 -12.63
C ALA A 67 -8.53 37.94 -11.81
N ASN A 68 -7.91 39.13 -11.90
CA ASN A 68 -8.33 40.28 -11.12
C ASN A 68 -9.62 40.91 -11.66
N SER A 69 -10.75 40.61 -11.01
CA SER A 69 -11.98 41.40 -11.14
C SER A 69 -11.88 42.58 -10.18
N GLY A 70 -11.58 43.78 -10.70
CA GLY A 70 -11.57 45.02 -9.90
C GLY A 70 -10.32 45.89 -10.01
N MET A 71 -9.18 45.36 -10.49
CA MET A 71 -8.06 46.21 -10.92
C MET A 71 -8.23 46.55 -12.39
N LEU A 72 -8.46 47.84 -12.67
CA LEU A 72 -8.53 48.49 -13.98
C LEU A 72 -7.98 47.62 -15.12
N ARG A 73 -8.86 46.87 -15.82
CA ARG A 73 -8.54 46.33 -17.14
C ARG A 73 -8.06 47.53 -17.96
N ARG A 74 -6.75 47.63 -18.23
CA ARG A 74 -6.27 48.51 -19.30
C ARG A 74 -7.06 48.09 -20.53
N ARG A 75 -7.85 49.02 -21.09
CA ARG A 75 -8.82 48.83 -22.19
C ARG A 75 -8.24 48.25 -23.50
N LYS A 76 -7.01 47.74 -23.50
CA LYS A 76 -6.28 47.24 -24.68
C LYS A 76 -5.64 45.86 -24.46
N VAL A 77 -6.23 44.98 -23.64
CA VAL A 77 -5.87 43.56 -23.72
C VAL A 77 -6.69 42.95 -24.86
N PRO A 78 -6.06 42.38 -25.91
CA PRO A 78 -6.77 41.76 -27.02
C PRO A 78 -7.82 40.78 -26.48
N LYS A 79 -9.04 40.87 -27.03
CA LYS A 79 -10.12 39.92 -26.74
C LYS A 79 -9.63 38.52 -27.12
N TYR A 80 -10.00 37.54 -26.27
CA TYR A 80 -9.97 36.10 -26.51
C TYR A 80 -8.72 35.31 -26.05
N VAL A 81 -8.22 35.57 -24.84
CA VAL A 81 -7.44 34.54 -24.12
C VAL A 81 -8.44 33.67 -23.35
N ASP A 82 -8.53 32.40 -23.71
CA ASP A 82 -9.30 31.41 -22.94
C ASP A 82 -8.54 31.07 -21.65
N PHE A 83 -8.79 31.89 -20.63
CA PHE A 83 -8.15 31.78 -19.32
C PHE A 83 -8.28 30.37 -18.72
N ARG A 84 -9.44 29.70 -18.92
CA ARG A 84 -9.68 28.38 -18.34
C ARG A 84 -8.86 27.32 -19.05
N ASN A 85 -8.92 27.28 -20.38
CA ASN A 85 -8.16 26.28 -21.15
C ASN A 85 -6.65 26.46 -20.96
N TYR A 86 -6.15 27.70 -20.92
CA TYR A 86 -4.73 27.94 -20.61
C TYR A 86 -4.30 27.40 -19.25
N LEU A 87 -5.14 27.58 -18.21
CA LEU A 87 -4.86 27.01 -16.90
C LEU A 87 -4.90 25.48 -16.92
N ILE A 88 -5.87 24.86 -17.61
CA ILE A 88 -5.93 23.41 -17.76
C ILE A 88 -4.65 22.89 -18.42
N ASP A 89 -4.26 23.44 -19.56
CA ASP A 89 -3.06 23.06 -20.29
C ASP A 89 -1.79 23.23 -19.44
N SER A 90 -1.70 24.34 -18.71
CA SER A 90 -0.58 24.61 -17.79
C SER A 90 -0.52 23.60 -16.64
N ASN A 91 -1.66 23.24 -16.05
CA ASN A 91 -1.73 22.23 -14.98
C ASN A 91 -1.38 20.83 -15.52
N LEU A 92 -1.88 20.45 -16.71
CA LEU A 92 -1.53 19.19 -17.35
C LEU A 92 -0.03 19.10 -17.66
N PHE A 93 0.57 20.20 -18.14
CA PHE A 93 2.02 20.29 -18.31
C PHE A 93 2.77 20.11 -16.99
N GLN A 94 2.33 20.77 -15.91
CA GLN A 94 2.93 20.60 -14.58
C GLN A 94 2.83 19.16 -14.09
N LEU A 95 1.67 18.51 -14.23
CA LEU A 95 1.48 17.11 -13.87
C LEU A 95 2.45 16.20 -14.63
N ASN A 96 2.61 16.40 -15.94
CA ASN A 96 3.58 15.64 -16.73
C ASN A 96 5.03 15.86 -16.25
N VAL A 97 5.41 17.08 -15.90
CA VAL A 97 6.74 17.36 -15.34
C VAL A 97 6.92 16.69 -13.97
N LEU A 98 5.89 16.71 -13.12
CA LEU A 98 5.92 16.04 -11.81
C LEU A 98 6.03 14.52 -11.96
N GLU A 99 5.36 13.91 -12.93
CA GLU A 99 5.52 12.48 -13.26
C GLU A 99 6.94 12.16 -13.74
N ASN A 100 7.55 13.02 -14.55
CA ASN A 100 8.94 12.88 -14.94
C ASN A 100 9.89 12.96 -13.74
N ILE A 101 9.66 13.88 -12.80
CA ILE A 101 10.43 13.98 -11.56
C ILE A 101 10.24 12.74 -10.69
N ARG A 102 9.00 12.26 -10.54
CA ARG A 102 8.66 11.06 -9.79
C ARG A 102 9.42 9.86 -10.33
N SER A 103 9.41 9.64 -11.64
CA SER A 103 10.12 8.52 -12.28
C SER A 103 11.65 8.55 -12.09
N ILE A 104 12.25 9.73 -11.87
CA ILE A 104 13.69 9.86 -11.58
C ILE A 104 13.99 9.45 -10.14
N GLY A 105 13.08 9.73 -9.20
CA GLY A 105 13.25 9.42 -7.78
C GLY A 105 12.78 8.03 -7.37
N GLN A 106 12.10 7.29 -8.25
CA GLN A 106 11.59 5.95 -7.94
C GLN A 106 12.72 4.93 -7.79
N ASN A 107 12.87 4.39 -6.57
CA ASN A 107 13.75 3.28 -6.31
C ASN A 107 13.09 1.94 -6.69
N GLU A 108 12.98 1.66 -7.99
CA GLU A 108 12.36 0.43 -8.52
C GLU A 108 13.06 -0.84 -8.02
N MET A 109 14.37 -0.78 -7.79
CA MET A 109 15.15 -1.90 -7.27
C MET A 109 14.77 -2.22 -5.83
N MET A 110 14.75 -1.19 -4.96
CA MET A 110 14.27 -1.33 -3.58
C MET A 110 12.82 -1.83 -3.54
N ARG A 111 11.93 -1.24 -4.35
CA ARG A 111 10.52 -1.65 -4.44
C ARG A 111 10.39 -3.14 -4.76
N LYS A 112 11.11 -3.62 -5.78
CA LYS A 112 11.09 -5.03 -6.19
C LYS A 112 11.69 -5.94 -5.12
N SER A 113 12.86 -5.57 -4.58
CA SER A 113 13.54 -6.35 -3.54
C SER A 113 12.70 -6.49 -2.28
N LEU A 114 12.08 -5.40 -1.82
CA LEU A 114 11.25 -5.40 -0.62
C LEU A 114 9.95 -6.18 -0.83
N MET A 115 9.34 -6.08 -2.01
CA MET A 115 8.19 -6.91 -2.40
C MET A 115 8.54 -8.40 -2.35
N GLU A 116 9.63 -8.83 -2.98
CA GLU A 116 10.10 -10.22 -2.98
C GLU A 116 10.39 -10.71 -1.56
N TYR A 117 11.04 -9.88 -0.74
CA TYR A 117 11.32 -10.17 0.66
C TYR A 117 10.03 -10.38 1.46
N VAL A 118 9.07 -9.44 1.40
CA VAL A 118 7.80 -9.54 2.14
C VAL A 118 7.01 -10.77 1.70
N GLN A 119 6.86 -11.00 0.39
CA GLN A 119 6.16 -12.19 -0.11
C GLN A 119 6.81 -13.49 0.38
N LYS A 120 8.15 -13.53 0.45
CA LYS A 120 8.89 -14.67 0.99
C LYS A 120 8.68 -14.85 2.50
N VAL A 121 8.61 -13.76 3.26
CA VAL A 121 8.29 -13.80 4.70
C VAL A 121 6.89 -14.36 4.92
N ILE A 122 5.89 -13.86 4.19
CA ILE A 122 4.52 -14.35 4.29
C ILE A 122 4.48 -15.84 3.94
N HIS A 123 5.07 -16.23 2.81
CA HIS A 123 5.13 -17.63 2.39
C HIS A 123 5.77 -18.54 3.45
N ARG A 124 6.92 -18.13 4.03
CA ARG A 124 7.62 -18.92 5.05
C ARG A 124 6.82 -19.05 6.34
N ASN A 125 6.16 -17.99 6.78
CA ASN A 125 5.30 -18.02 7.96
C ASN A 125 4.09 -18.94 7.76
N GLN A 126 3.48 -18.89 6.57
CA GLN A 126 2.33 -19.74 6.25
C GLN A 126 2.72 -21.20 5.98
N ASN A 127 3.97 -21.47 5.60
CA ASN A 127 4.45 -22.83 5.26
C ASN A 127 5.55 -23.33 6.22
N PRO A 128 5.20 -23.72 7.45
CA PRO A 128 6.15 -24.32 8.39
C PRO A 128 6.67 -25.65 7.85
N LYS A 129 7.93 -25.99 8.16
CA LYS A 129 8.53 -27.28 7.77
C LYS A 129 7.74 -28.47 8.33
N GLU A 130 7.22 -28.33 9.55
CA GLU A 130 6.38 -29.32 10.22
C GLU A 130 5.12 -28.63 10.75
N CYS A 131 3.97 -28.95 10.18
CA CYS A 131 2.67 -28.50 10.69
C CYS A 131 2.12 -29.51 11.69
N ARG A 132 2.80 -29.72 12.82
CA ARG A 132 2.37 -30.65 13.89
C ARG A 132 2.73 -30.10 15.27
N ASN A 133 1.82 -30.19 16.23
CA ASN A 133 2.01 -29.72 17.60
C ASN A 133 2.42 -28.22 17.69
N ILE A 134 2.05 -27.42 16.69
CA ILE A 134 2.34 -25.98 16.61
C ILE A 134 1.09 -25.14 16.93
N ASP A 135 1.32 -23.87 17.26
CA ASP A 135 0.25 -22.89 17.41
C ASP A 135 -0.18 -22.37 16.04
N VAL A 136 -1.49 -22.31 15.81
CA VAL A 136 -2.07 -21.77 14.57
C VAL A 136 -3.13 -20.74 14.89
N ILE A 137 -3.28 -19.75 14.01
CA ILE A 137 -4.42 -18.84 14.04
C ILE A 137 -5.50 -19.41 13.14
N VAL A 138 -6.71 -19.55 13.67
CA VAL A 138 -7.88 -20.04 12.91
C VAL A 138 -8.81 -18.88 12.60
N TYR A 139 -9.30 -18.84 11.36
CA TYR A 139 -10.42 -18.00 10.96
C TYR A 139 -11.52 -18.85 10.32
N ASP A 140 -12.75 -18.70 10.79
CA ASP A 140 -13.95 -19.29 10.18
C ASP A 140 -14.74 -18.19 9.45
N PRO A 141 -14.74 -18.19 8.10
CA PRO A 141 -15.48 -17.20 7.32
C PRO A 141 -16.98 -17.23 7.65
N GLN A 142 -17.50 -16.11 8.12
CA GLN A 142 -18.93 -15.95 8.40
C GLN A 142 -19.66 -15.30 7.21
N PRO A 143 -20.91 -15.70 6.92
CA PRO A 143 -21.71 -15.15 5.81
C PRO A 143 -22.36 -13.81 6.18
N ILE A 144 -21.64 -12.93 6.90
CA ILE A 144 -22.16 -11.65 7.40
C ILE A 144 -22.00 -10.50 6.40
N CYS A 145 -21.12 -10.64 5.40
CA CYS A 145 -20.80 -9.57 4.46
C CYS A 145 -20.30 -10.09 3.10
N GLY A 146 -20.15 -9.19 2.12
CA GLY A 146 -19.70 -9.52 0.77
C GLY A 146 -18.19 -9.79 0.64
N PHE A 147 -17.77 -10.17 -0.58
CA PHE A 147 -16.40 -10.55 -0.93
C PHE A 147 -15.31 -9.61 -0.36
N GLY A 148 -15.41 -8.30 -0.63
CA GLY A 148 -14.37 -7.34 -0.19
C GLY A 148 -14.20 -7.30 1.34
N CYS A 149 -15.31 -7.35 2.09
CA CYS A 149 -15.28 -7.41 3.55
C CYS A 149 -14.64 -8.71 4.05
N GLN A 150 -14.99 -9.85 3.47
CA GLN A 150 -14.38 -11.13 3.85
C GLN A 150 -12.88 -11.21 3.51
N ILE A 151 -12.45 -10.63 2.40
CA ILE A 151 -11.02 -10.50 2.07
C ILE A 151 -10.31 -9.62 3.11
N HIS A 152 -10.92 -8.52 3.56
CA HIS A 152 -10.37 -7.71 4.65
C HIS A 152 -10.27 -8.47 5.98
N HIS A 153 -11.24 -9.33 6.31
CA HIS A 153 -11.13 -10.19 7.50
C HIS A 153 -9.96 -11.17 7.38
N ILE A 154 -9.78 -11.81 6.22
CA ILE A 154 -8.61 -12.69 5.99
C ILE A 154 -7.31 -11.87 6.09
N ALA A 155 -7.27 -10.66 5.55
CA ALA A 155 -6.10 -9.79 5.61
C ALA A 155 -5.75 -9.39 7.06
N TYR A 156 -6.75 -9.09 7.88
CA TYR A 156 -6.56 -8.83 9.31
C TYR A 156 -6.02 -10.07 10.04
N CYS A 157 -6.65 -11.23 9.84
CA CYS A 157 -6.20 -12.48 10.45
C CYS A 157 -4.79 -12.86 9.99
N LEU A 158 -4.44 -12.63 8.73
CA LEU A 158 -3.12 -12.91 8.19
C LEU A 158 -2.07 -11.96 8.76
N THR A 159 -2.40 -10.67 8.90
CA THR A 159 -1.52 -9.68 9.55
C THR A 159 -1.26 -10.05 11.01
N THR A 160 -2.31 -10.47 11.74
CA THR A 160 -2.20 -10.94 13.12
C THR A 160 -1.35 -12.22 13.22
N ALA A 161 -1.54 -13.17 12.31
CA ALA A 161 -0.78 -14.41 12.25
C ALA A 161 0.72 -14.16 11.98
N LEU A 162 1.03 -13.25 11.07
CA LEU A 162 2.40 -12.81 10.80
C LEU A 162 3.03 -12.14 12.02
N GLY A 163 2.29 -11.25 12.69
CA GLY A 163 2.75 -10.58 13.91
C GLY A 163 3.04 -11.55 15.06
N GLU A 164 2.23 -12.60 15.21
CA GLU A 164 2.42 -13.64 16.22
C GLU A 164 3.38 -14.77 15.79
N GLY A 165 3.88 -14.74 14.55
CA GLY A 165 4.77 -15.77 14.02
C GLY A 165 4.08 -17.14 13.86
N LYS A 166 2.76 -17.18 13.66
CA LYS A 166 1.95 -18.39 13.50
C LYS A 166 1.38 -18.49 12.08
N PRO A 167 1.17 -19.68 11.51
CA PRO A 167 0.44 -19.81 10.25
C PRO A 167 -1.05 -19.50 10.47
N LEU A 168 -1.70 -18.96 9.43
CA LEU A 168 -3.14 -18.76 9.39
C LEU A 168 -3.77 -19.96 8.68
N VAL A 169 -4.72 -20.61 9.34
CA VAL A 169 -5.54 -21.65 8.73
C VAL A 169 -6.98 -21.17 8.65
N VAL A 170 -7.54 -21.14 7.44
CA VAL A 170 -8.91 -20.69 7.20
C VAL A 170 -9.79 -21.90 6.95
N LYS A 171 -10.93 -21.96 7.63
CA LYS A 171 -11.90 -23.04 7.42
C LYS A 171 -12.49 -22.94 6.01
N PRO A 172 -12.55 -24.05 5.24
CA PRO A 172 -13.19 -24.08 3.93
C PRO A 172 -14.73 -24.08 4.08
N SER A 173 -15.28 -22.99 4.60
CA SER A 173 -16.72 -22.78 4.76
C SER A 173 -17.34 -22.31 3.43
N ARG A 174 -18.64 -22.60 3.23
CA ARG A 174 -19.39 -22.15 2.05
C ARG A 174 -19.23 -20.64 1.87
N TRP A 175 -18.89 -20.22 0.66
CA TRP A 175 -18.57 -18.83 0.34
C TRP A 175 -19.40 -18.36 -0.84
N HIS A 176 -20.52 -17.67 -0.57
CA HIS A 176 -21.50 -17.29 -1.59
C HIS A 176 -21.95 -18.51 -2.42
N GLU A 177 -21.73 -18.46 -3.74
CA GLU A 177 -22.02 -19.54 -4.69
C GLU A 177 -20.91 -20.61 -4.77
N PHE A 178 -19.80 -20.43 -4.06
CA PHE A 178 -18.69 -21.38 -4.00
C PHE A 178 -18.78 -22.27 -2.76
N ASN A 179 -18.22 -23.47 -2.84
CA ASN A 179 -18.09 -24.35 -1.67
C ASN A 179 -17.06 -23.80 -0.68
N SER A 180 -16.09 -23.03 -1.17
CA SER A 180 -15.11 -22.31 -0.38
C SER A 180 -14.47 -21.18 -1.17
N ILE A 181 -13.91 -20.16 -0.49
CA ILE A 181 -13.01 -19.19 -1.16
C ILE A 181 -11.88 -19.88 -1.90
N PHE A 182 -11.44 -21.02 -1.40
CA PHE A 182 -10.38 -21.81 -2.01
C PHE A 182 -10.79 -22.44 -3.34
N ASP A 183 -12.05 -22.33 -3.77
CA ASP A 183 -12.43 -22.63 -5.16
C ASP A 183 -11.93 -21.54 -6.12
N LEU A 184 -11.81 -20.29 -5.64
CA LEU A 184 -11.36 -19.12 -6.40
C LEU A 184 -9.84 -18.90 -6.27
N ILE A 185 -9.32 -18.90 -5.04
CA ILE A 185 -7.91 -18.60 -4.74
C ILE A 185 -7.10 -19.87 -4.46
N MET A 186 -5.80 -19.77 -4.62
CA MET A 186 -4.82 -20.75 -4.14
C MET A 186 -4.88 -20.84 -2.61
N PRO A 187 -4.58 -22.00 -2.00
CA PRO A 187 -4.54 -22.12 -0.56
C PRO A 187 -3.52 -21.13 0.05
N LEU A 188 -3.79 -20.61 1.25
CA LEU A 188 -2.87 -19.70 1.93
C LEU A 188 -1.55 -20.41 2.32
N SER A 189 -1.63 -21.72 2.56
CA SER A 189 -0.52 -22.61 2.89
C SER A 189 -0.64 -23.92 2.12
N GLU A 190 0.48 -24.43 1.63
CA GLU A 190 0.60 -25.74 0.98
C GLU A 190 0.88 -26.84 2.01
N THR A 191 1.42 -26.48 3.18
CA THR A 191 1.94 -27.42 4.18
C THR A 191 1.15 -27.45 5.48
N CYS A 192 0.25 -26.49 5.70
CA CYS A 192 -0.50 -26.38 6.95
C CYS A 192 -1.94 -25.92 6.69
N ARG A 193 -2.89 -26.85 6.77
CA ARG A 193 -4.29 -26.64 6.37
C ARG A 193 -5.26 -26.90 7.52
N TYR A 194 -6.48 -26.38 7.38
CA TYR A 194 -7.51 -26.48 8.41
C TYR A 194 -7.89 -27.93 8.78
N ASP A 195 -7.90 -28.85 7.80
CA ASP A 195 -8.19 -30.28 8.01
C ASP A 195 -7.16 -30.99 8.89
N MET A 196 -5.99 -30.37 9.10
CA MET A 196 -4.89 -30.93 9.89
C MET A 196 -5.04 -30.65 11.39
N ILE A 197 -5.96 -29.77 11.82
CA ILE A 197 -6.10 -29.34 13.23
C ILE A 197 -6.15 -30.54 14.18
N ASN A 198 -7.06 -31.49 13.92
CA ASN A 198 -7.25 -32.65 14.80
C ASN A 198 -6.14 -33.70 14.60
N THR A 199 -5.78 -34.01 13.36
CA THR A 199 -4.83 -35.09 13.03
C THR A 199 -3.38 -34.75 13.43
N HIS A 200 -3.03 -33.47 13.44
CA HIS A 200 -1.69 -32.97 13.76
C HIS A 200 -1.63 -32.26 15.13
N GLN A 201 -2.69 -32.35 15.93
CA GLN A 201 -2.78 -31.82 17.31
C GLN A 201 -2.36 -30.34 17.37
N LEU A 202 -2.90 -29.53 16.46
CA LEU A 202 -2.58 -28.10 16.38
C LEU A 202 -3.23 -27.35 17.54
N ARG A 203 -2.49 -26.41 18.15
CA ARG A 203 -3.01 -25.53 19.21
C ARG A 203 -3.68 -24.32 18.58
N VAL A 204 -5.00 -24.26 18.67
CA VAL A 204 -5.82 -23.27 17.97
C VAL A 204 -6.00 -22.00 18.79
N LYS A 205 -5.67 -20.87 18.19
CA LYS A 205 -6.16 -19.55 18.60
C LYS A 205 -7.17 -19.06 17.56
N SER A 206 -8.46 -19.07 17.90
CA SER A 206 -9.51 -18.58 17.00
C SER A 206 -9.60 -17.05 17.07
N ILE A 207 -9.73 -16.40 15.92
CA ILE A 207 -10.06 -14.98 15.83
C ILE A 207 -11.50 -14.87 15.32
N ASP A 208 -12.36 -14.32 16.17
CA ASP A 208 -13.71 -13.93 15.77
C ASP A 208 -13.70 -12.47 15.30
N VAL A 209 -14.22 -12.23 14.10
CA VAL A 209 -14.28 -10.91 13.44
C VAL A 209 -15.73 -10.45 13.24
N THR A 210 -16.70 -11.12 13.89
CA THR A 210 -18.13 -10.81 13.71
C THR A 210 -18.55 -9.47 14.32
N TYR A 211 -17.98 -9.10 15.47
CA TYR A 211 -18.38 -7.90 16.21
C TYR A 211 -17.23 -6.98 16.62
N ASP A 212 -16.07 -7.53 17.01
CA ASP A 212 -14.91 -6.75 17.41
C ASP A 212 -13.60 -7.41 16.95
N TYR A 213 -12.62 -6.58 16.63
CA TYR A 213 -11.27 -7.01 16.32
C TYR A 213 -10.51 -7.26 17.63
N GLN A 214 -10.45 -8.53 18.01
CA GLN A 214 -9.92 -8.96 19.32
C GLN A 214 -8.45 -8.59 19.54
N VAL A 215 -7.63 -8.56 18.48
CA VAL A 215 -6.20 -8.24 18.57
C VAL A 215 -5.96 -6.82 18.05
N LYS A 216 -6.08 -5.84 18.96
CA LYS A 216 -6.04 -4.41 18.62
C LYS A 216 -4.68 -3.91 18.13
N GLU A 217 -3.59 -4.61 18.46
CA GLU A 217 -2.22 -4.25 18.05
C GLU A 217 -2.01 -4.35 16.53
N PHE A 218 -2.74 -5.25 15.85
CA PHE A 218 -2.62 -5.48 14.41
C PHE A 218 -3.75 -4.84 13.59
N LEU A 219 -4.54 -3.96 14.21
CA LEU A 219 -5.55 -3.20 13.50
C LEU A 219 -4.89 -2.20 12.54
N PRO A 220 -5.43 -2.02 11.32
CA PRO A 220 -5.06 -0.90 10.47
C PRO A 220 -5.01 0.43 11.25
N GLN A 221 -3.99 1.26 11.11
CA GLN A 221 -2.91 1.22 10.10
C GLN A 221 -1.61 0.52 10.57
N ALA A 222 -1.70 -0.53 11.39
CA ALA A 222 -0.52 -1.26 11.86
C ALA A 222 0.22 -2.01 10.73
N PHE A 223 1.55 -1.89 10.73
CA PHE A 223 2.47 -2.65 9.88
C PHE A 223 3.87 -2.70 10.53
N PRO A 224 4.81 -3.54 10.04
CA PRO A 224 6.14 -3.66 10.66
C PRO A 224 6.99 -2.38 10.52
N ASP A 225 7.33 -1.74 11.65
CA ASP A 225 8.10 -0.49 11.66
C ASP A 225 9.52 -0.62 11.09
N ASN A 226 10.11 -1.83 11.11
CA ASN A 226 11.46 -2.07 10.62
C ASN A 226 11.62 -1.88 9.10
N ILE A 227 10.54 -1.95 8.33
CA ILE A 227 10.55 -1.74 6.86
C ILE A 227 10.00 -0.37 6.45
N ARG A 228 9.52 0.46 7.40
CA ARG A 228 8.91 1.77 7.13
C ARG A 228 9.77 2.64 6.23
N LYS A 229 11.03 2.87 6.62
CA LYS A 229 11.96 3.73 5.86
C LYS A 229 12.19 3.22 4.44
N GLN A 230 12.27 1.91 4.26
CA GLN A 230 12.47 1.30 2.95
C GLN A 230 11.25 1.52 2.05
N ILE A 231 10.03 1.48 2.61
CA ILE A 231 8.80 1.75 1.85
C ILE A 231 8.70 3.24 1.48
N GLU A 232 9.04 4.13 2.42
CA GLU A 232 9.03 5.59 2.22
C GLU A 232 9.98 6.07 1.11
N GLU A 233 10.96 5.26 0.71
CA GLU A 233 11.82 5.56 -0.45
C GLU A 233 11.08 5.53 -1.80
N PHE A 234 9.94 4.81 -1.89
CA PHE A 234 9.23 4.63 -3.17
C PHE A 234 7.71 4.75 -3.08
N HIS A 235 7.12 4.82 -1.88
CA HIS A 235 5.68 4.91 -1.67
C HIS A 235 5.33 5.95 -0.60
N THR A 236 4.32 6.78 -0.87
CA THR A 236 3.91 7.88 0.02
C THR A 236 3.09 7.44 1.23
N ASP A 237 2.45 6.27 1.14
CA ASP A 237 1.67 5.65 2.23
C ASP A 237 2.21 4.24 2.54
N PRO A 238 3.07 4.08 3.56
CA PRO A 238 3.66 2.79 3.87
C PRO A 238 2.65 1.70 4.25
N PHE A 239 1.56 2.07 4.93
CA PHE A 239 0.53 1.12 5.32
C PHE A 239 -0.23 0.61 4.09
N LEU A 240 -0.59 1.50 3.16
CA LEU A 240 -1.28 1.12 1.93
C LEU A 240 -0.46 0.16 1.08
N TRP A 241 0.86 0.39 1.00
CA TRP A 241 1.75 -0.55 0.33
C TRP A 241 1.80 -1.92 1.04
N TRP A 242 1.92 -1.91 2.38
CA TRP A 242 1.96 -3.12 3.19
C TRP A 242 0.69 -3.97 3.05
N ILE A 243 -0.49 -3.37 3.22
CA ILE A 243 -1.74 -4.12 3.08
C ILE A 243 -1.92 -4.63 1.65
N GLY A 244 -1.42 -3.90 0.65
CA GLY A 244 -1.34 -4.37 -0.74
C GLY A 244 -0.55 -5.68 -0.87
N GLN A 245 0.54 -5.86 -0.13
CA GLN A 245 1.31 -7.13 -0.12
C GLN A 245 0.51 -8.29 0.48
N ILE A 246 -0.23 -8.03 1.56
CA ILE A 246 -1.10 -9.02 2.21
C ILE A 246 -2.22 -9.46 1.27
N ILE A 247 -2.89 -8.49 0.63
CA ILE A 247 -3.98 -8.76 -0.32
C ILE A 247 -3.45 -9.49 -1.56
N MET A 248 -2.26 -9.13 -2.06
CA MET A 248 -1.62 -9.82 -3.19
C MET A 248 -1.33 -11.29 -2.87
N TYR A 249 -0.94 -11.62 -1.63
CA TYR A 249 -0.73 -13.01 -1.23
C TYR A 249 -2.05 -13.80 -1.12
N ILE A 250 -3.11 -13.17 -0.61
CA ILE A 250 -4.44 -13.78 -0.47
C ILE A 250 -5.07 -14.04 -1.85
N LEU A 251 -5.06 -13.04 -2.74
CA LEU A 251 -5.74 -13.07 -4.04
C LEU A 251 -4.91 -13.75 -5.15
N ARG A 252 -4.11 -14.75 -4.79
CA ARG A 252 -3.47 -15.64 -5.78
C ARG A 252 -4.55 -16.49 -6.43
N LEU A 253 -5.12 -16.03 -7.52
CA LEU A 253 -6.20 -16.75 -8.22
C LEU A 253 -5.73 -18.10 -8.76
N LYS A 254 -6.62 -19.09 -8.73
CA LYS A 254 -6.34 -20.39 -9.35
C LYS A 254 -6.16 -20.27 -10.86
N PRO A 255 -5.30 -21.09 -11.50
CA PRO A 255 -5.06 -21.03 -12.94
C PRO A 255 -6.32 -21.17 -13.80
N HIS A 256 -7.29 -21.99 -13.39
CA HIS A 256 -8.54 -22.17 -14.13
C HIS A 256 -9.45 -20.93 -14.09
N ILE A 257 -9.37 -20.12 -13.02
CA ILE A 257 -10.06 -18.83 -12.91
C ILE A 257 -9.40 -17.81 -13.84
N LEU A 258 -8.06 -17.71 -13.79
CA LEU A 258 -7.30 -16.82 -14.67
C LEU A 258 -7.59 -17.07 -16.15
N LYS A 259 -7.72 -18.35 -16.56
CA LYS A 259 -8.10 -18.72 -17.94
C LYS A 259 -9.51 -18.27 -18.33
N ARG A 260 -10.45 -18.18 -17.38
CA ARG A 260 -11.83 -17.72 -17.62
C ARG A 260 -11.93 -16.21 -17.69
N LEU A 261 -11.08 -15.49 -16.97
CA LEU A 261 -10.98 -14.03 -16.97
C LEU A 261 -10.38 -13.47 -18.28
N LYS A 262 -10.70 -14.08 -19.45
CA LYS A 262 -10.22 -13.68 -20.78
C LYS A 262 -9.98 -12.16 -20.80
N PRO A 263 -8.74 -11.70 -20.94
CA PRO A 263 -8.46 -10.28 -20.82
C PRO A 263 -9.31 -9.56 -21.86
N ILE A 264 -10.27 -8.77 -21.40
CA ILE A 264 -10.81 -7.69 -22.22
C ILE A 264 -9.58 -6.83 -22.54
N GLU A 265 -9.33 -6.55 -23.82
CA GLU A 265 -8.20 -5.72 -24.22
C GLU A 265 -8.41 -4.29 -23.70
N PHE A 266 -7.95 -4.09 -22.48
CA PHE A 266 -7.89 -2.82 -21.82
C PHE A 266 -6.68 -2.06 -22.40
N THR A 267 -6.93 -1.18 -23.36
CA THR A 267 -5.89 -0.32 -23.95
C THR A 267 -5.62 0.89 -23.05
N SER A 268 -4.37 1.11 -22.66
CA SER A 268 -3.98 2.28 -21.87
C SER A 268 -4.12 3.59 -22.70
N PRO A 269 -4.47 4.74 -22.08
CA PRO A 269 -4.75 4.95 -20.65
C PRO A 269 -6.19 4.61 -20.25
N ILE A 270 -6.40 4.03 -19.06
CA ILE A 270 -7.72 3.67 -18.52
C ILE A 270 -7.87 4.22 -17.11
N VAL A 271 -9.06 4.74 -16.81
CA VAL A 271 -9.51 5.13 -15.47
C VAL A 271 -10.70 4.25 -15.13
N GLY A 272 -10.61 3.50 -14.03
CA GLY A 272 -11.67 2.63 -13.51
C GLY A 272 -12.52 3.33 -12.47
#